data_AF-A0A9D2IFI4-F1
#
_entry.id   AF-A0A9D2IFI4-F1
#
_cell.length_a   1.000
_cell.length_b   1.000
_cell.length_c   1.000
_cell.angle_alpha   90.00
_cell.angle_beta   90.00
_cell.angle_gamma   90.00
#
_symmetry.space_group_name_H-M   'P 1'
#
loop_
_entity.id
_entity.type
_entity.pdbx_description
1 polymer ?
#
loop_
_entity_poly.entity_id
_entity_poly.type
_entity_poly.pdbx_seq_one_letter_code
_entity_poly.pdbx_strand_id
1 'polypeptide(L)'
;INPMDVHETQLLQVVCAYRLLLPSAQIIVSSRECERVRNNLMNICATKVSAGVDTGIGRHSQENIQEEKQGDEQFEIDDRRDYREMYDAIEKMGLQPVMSDYIYV
;
A
#
# COMPACT_ATOMS: atom_id res chain seq x y z
N ILE A 1 -3.72 -15.66 -22.64
CA ILE A 1 -4.63 -15.24 -21.54
C ILE A 1 -4.97 -13.80 -21.85
N ASN A 2 -6.25 -13.45 -22.05
CA ASN A 2 -6.66 -12.06 -22.19
C ASN A 2 -6.97 -11.59 -20.77
N PRO A 3 -6.06 -10.88 -20.10
CA PRO A 3 -6.30 -10.47 -18.73
C PRO A 3 -7.50 -9.51 -18.74
N MET A 4 -8.52 -9.82 -17.96
CA MET A 4 -9.67 -8.93 -17.75
C MET A 4 -9.21 -7.81 -16.83
N ASP A 5 -8.40 -6.89 -17.36
CA ASP A 5 -7.80 -5.82 -16.59
C ASP A 5 -8.88 -4.95 -15.94
N VAL A 6 -8.71 -4.71 -14.66
CA VAL A 6 -9.59 -3.81 -13.90
C VAL A 6 -8.92 -2.44 -13.91
N HIS A 7 -9.52 -1.48 -14.64
CA HIS A 7 -9.01 -0.12 -14.63
C HIS A 7 -9.42 0.63 -13.35
N GLU A 8 -8.76 1.76 -13.10
CA GLU A 8 -8.91 2.54 -11.87
C GLU A 8 -10.37 2.95 -11.57
N THR A 9 -11.18 3.21 -12.60
CA THR A 9 -12.59 3.58 -12.43
C THR A 9 -13.42 2.41 -11.92
N GLN A 10 -13.24 1.20 -12.47
CA GLN A 10 -13.88 -0.01 -11.98
C GLN A 10 -13.38 -0.35 -10.56
N LEU A 11 -12.08 -0.21 -10.29
CA LEU A 11 -11.52 -0.42 -8.95
C LEU A 11 -12.18 0.50 -7.94
N LEU A 12 -12.27 1.81 -8.22
CA LEU A 12 -12.92 2.78 -7.35
C LEU A 12 -14.39 2.43 -7.09
N GLN A 13 -15.15 2.05 -8.13
CA GLN A 13 -16.55 1.64 -7.99
C GLN A 13 -16.70 0.44 -7.04
N VAL A 14 -15.87 -0.59 -7.21
CA VAL A 14 -15.89 -1.80 -6.39
C VAL A 14 -15.54 -1.48 -4.94
N VAL A 15 -14.48 -0.71 -4.71
CA VAL A 15 -14.03 -0.39 -3.34
C VAL A 15 -15.05 0.52 -2.62
N CYS A 16 -15.65 1.48 -3.33
CA CYS A 16 -16.75 2.28 -2.79
C CYS A 16 -17.97 1.43 -2.44
N ALA A 17 -18.36 0.48 -3.31
CA ALA A 17 -19.45 -0.44 -3.03
C ALA A 17 -19.17 -1.28 -1.78
N TYR A 18 -17.95 -1.80 -1.62
CA TYR A 18 -17.56 -2.53 -0.40
C TYR A 18 -17.58 -1.65 0.84
N ARG A 19 -17.13 -0.40 0.75
CA ARG A 19 -17.18 0.53 1.88
C ARG A 19 -18.61 0.80 2.36
N LEU A 20 -19.56 0.90 1.42
CA LEU A 20 -20.98 1.09 1.76
C LEU A 20 -21.63 -0.20 2.29
N LEU A 21 -21.31 -1.35 1.68
CA LEU A 21 -21.91 -2.64 2.02
C LEU A 21 -21.35 -3.24 3.32
N LEU A 22 -20.05 -3.06 3.58
CA LEU A 22 -19.32 -3.64 4.71
C LEU A 22 -18.53 -2.54 5.45
N PRO A 23 -19.18 -1.62 6.19
CA PRO A 23 -18.53 -0.45 6.77
C PRO A 23 -17.40 -0.76 7.75
N SER A 24 -17.47 -1.92 8.42
CA SER A 24 -16.47 -2.37 9.39
C SER A 24 -15.33 -3.20 8.78
N ALA A 25 -15.42 -3.57 7.50
CA ALA A 25 -14.36 -4.33 6.85
C ALA A 25 -13.14 -3.44 6.59
N GLN A 26 -11.96 -3.99 6.85
CA GLN A 26 -10.71 -3.29 6.53
C GLN A 26 -10.46 -3.34 5.03
N ILE A 27 -10.13 -2.20 4.45
CA ILE A 27 -9.72 -2.06 3.06
C ILE A 27 -8.25 -1.68 3.07
N ILE A 28 -7.41 -2.57 2.53
CA ILE A 28 -5.96 -2.45 2.54
C ILE A 28 -5.51 -2.08 1.14
N VAL A 29 -4.77 -0.97 1.01
CA VAL A 29 -4.22 -0.51 -0.28
C VAL A 29 -2.68 -0.60 -0.25
N SER A 30 -2.15 -1.45 -1.13
CA SER A 30 -0.71 -1.72 -1.24
C SER A 30 0.01 -0.76 -2.18
N SER A 31 1.34 -0.85 -2.23
CA SER A 31 2.21 -0.12 -3.16
C SER A 31 2.17 -0.62 -4.61
N ARG A 32 1.27 -1.57 -4.93
CA ARG A 32 0.94 -1.97 -6.30
C ARG A 32 0.18 -0.89 -7.07
N GLU A 33 -0.42 0.06 -6.35
CA GLU A 33 -1.13 1.20 -6.92
C GLU A 33 -0.22 2.44 -6.85
N CYS A 34 -0.23 3.29 -7.87
CA CYS A 34 0.53 4.55 -7.85
C CYS A 34 0.06 5.51 -6.74
N GLU A 35 0.94 6.44 -6.37
CA GLU A 35 0.68 7.48 -5.36
C GLU A 35 -0.69 8.16 -5.54
N ARG A 36 -1.03 8.57 -6.77
CA ARG A 36 -2.28 9.27 -7.06
C ARG A 36 -3.50 8.43 -6.69
N VAL A 37 -3.52 7.14 -7.05
CA VAL A 37 -4.65 6.25 -6.76
C VAL A 37 -4.73 6.03 -5.24
N ARG A 38 -3.60 5.76 -4.59
CA ARG A 38 -3.53 5.53 -3.14
C ARG A 38 -4.03 6.74 -2.35
N ASN A 39 -3.59 7.94 -2.71
CA ASN A 39 -4.02 9.19 -2.06
C ASN A 39 -5.54 9.39 -2.18
N ASN A 40 -6.14 9.09 -3.33
CA ASN A 40 -7.59 9.17 -3.51
C ASN A 40 -8.33 8.10 -2.70
N LEU A 41 -7.84 6.86 -2.70
CA LEU A 41 -8.46 5.77 -1.94
C LEU A 41 -8.39 6.01 -0.43
N MET A 42 -7.30 6.61 0.10
CA MET A 42 -7.20 6.98 1.51
C MET A 42 -8.28 7.97 1.96
N ASN A 43 -8.64 8.92 1.10
CA ASN A 43 -9.69 9.90 1.42
C ASN A 43 -11.11 9.32 1.42
N ILE A 44 -11.33 8.20 0.72
CA ILE A 44 -12.68 7.68 0.46
C ILE A 44 -12.95 6.40 1.25
N CYS A 45 -12.02 5.45 1.23
CA CYS A 45 -12.35 4.07 1.55
C CYS A 45 -11.20 3.20 2.07
N ALA A 46 -9.93 3.62 2.06
CA ALA A 46 -8.86 2.80 2.65
C ALA A 46 -8.84 2.93 4.18
N THR A 47 -8.59 1.84 4.89
CA THR A 47 -8.35 1.86 6.35
C THR A 47 -6.90 1.56 6.70
N LYS A 48 -6.15 0.94 5.80
CA LYS A 48 -4.75 0.59 5.98
C LYS A 48 -4.00 0.77 4.67
N VAL A 49 -2.77 1.25 4.77
CA VAL A 49 -1.86 1.44 3.64
C VAL A 49 -0.46 0.96 4.01
N SER A 50 0.25 0.37 3.05
CA SER A 50 1.64 -0.05 3.24
C SER A 50 2.63 1.09 2.93
N ALA A 51 3.67 1.29 3.72
CA ALA A 51 4.69 2.30 3.44
C ALA A 51 6.09 1.68 3.45
N GLY A 52 7.02 2.19 2.63
CA GLY A 52 8.39 1.68 2.57
C GLY A 52 8.47 0.18 2.24
N VAL A 53 7.63 -0.29 1.31
CA VAL A 53 7.52 -1.71 0.96
C VAL A 53 8.77 -2.14 0.19
N ASP A 54 9.31 -3.31 0.53
CA ASP A 54 10.30 -4.02 -0.27
C ASP A 54 9.76 -5.41 -0.62
N THR A 55 9.74 -5.74 -1.91
CA THR A 55 9.25 -7.02 -2.45
C THR A 55 10.36 -8.00 -2.76
N GLY A 56 11.62 -7.63 -2.50
CA GLY A 56 12.80 -8.48 -2.66
C GLY A 56 12.99 -9.42 -1.47
N ILE A 57 13.37 -10.67 -1.76
CA ILE A 57 13.68 -11.67 -0.74
C ILE A 57 14.94 -11.23 0.04
N GLY A 58 14.84 -11.16 1.38
CA GLY A 58 16.00 -10.96 2.28
C GLY A 58 16.48 -9.52 2.50
N ARG A 59 15.77 -8.51 1.98
CA ARG A 59 16.32 -7.14 1.88
C ARG A 59 16.34 -6.32 3.17
N HIS A 60 15.45 -6.60 4.13
CA HIS A 60 15.47 -5.93 5.43
C HIS A 60 16.55 -6.48 6.40
N SER A 61 17.25 -7.55 6.03
CA SER A 61 18.09 -8.33 6.94
C SER A 61 19.59 -8.06 6.81
N GLN A 62 20.04 -7.16 5.94
CA GLN A 62 21.48 -7.01 5.65
C GLN A 62 21.90 -5.53 5.56
N GLU A 63 22.31 -4.96 6.70
CA GLU A 63 23.17 -3.76 6.76
C GLU A 63 24.61 -4.07 6.31
N ASN A 64 24.95 -5.33 6.09
CA ASN A 64 26.26 -5.74 5.62
C ASN A 64 26.10 -6.88 4.64
N ILE A 65 26.85 -6.76 3.54
CA ILE A 65 27.15 -7.74 2.50
C ILE A 65 26.54 -7.36 1.15
N GLN A 66 27.50 -7.15 0.26
CA GLN A 66 27.42 -6.94 -1.18
C GLN A 66 26.98 -8.23 -1.88
N GLU A 67 25.89 -8.85 -1.41
CA GLU A 67 25.37 -10.10 -1.95
C GLU A 67 24.27 -9.82 -2.97
N GLU A 68 24.52 -10.34 -4.16
CA GLU A 68 23.71 -10.21 -5.36
C GLU A 68 22.25 -10.60 -5.09
N LYS A 69 21.34 -9.76 -5.59
CA LYS A 69 19.89 -9.95 -5.69
C LYS A 69 19.48 -11.43 -5.72
N GLN A 70 19.19 -12.02 -4.57
CA GLN A 70 18.81 -13.43 -4.49
C GLN A 70 17.28 -13.55 -4.58
N GLY A 71 16.75 -13.39 -5.80
CA GLY A 71 15.34 -13.64 -6.12
C GLY A 71 14.65 -12.50 -6.88
N ASP A 72 13.66 -12.88 -7.68
CA ASP A 72 12.81 -11.95 -8.43
C ASP A 72 11.83 -11.22 -7.49
N GLU A 73 11.52 -9.97 -7.79
CA GLU A 73 10.49 -9.19 -7.08
C GLU A 73 9.13 -9.89 -7.25
N GLN A 74 8.39 -10.10 -6.14
CA GLN A 74 7.07 -10.77 -6.19
C GLN A 74 6.06 -10.00 -7.06
N PHE A 75 6.18 -8.67 -7.09
CA PHE A 75 5.42 -7.76 -7.93
C PHE A 75 6.17 -6.42 -8.05
N GLU A 76 5.86 -5.67 -9.10
CA GLU A 76 6.37 -4.31 -9.29
C GLU A 76 5.74 -3.34 -8.30
N ILE A 77 6.57 -2.48 -7.71
CA ILE A 77 6.17 -1.41 -6.81
C ILE A 77 5.94 -0.12 -7.62
N ASP A 78 4.71 0.37 -7.61
CA ASP A 78 4.26 1.58 -8.32
C ASP A 78 4.34 2.83 -7.43
N ASP A 79 4.12 2.68 -6.11
CA ASP A 79 4.37 3.74 -5.13
C ASP A 79 5.59 3.41 -4.26
N ARG A 80 6.69 4.10 -4.52
CA ARG A 80 8.00 3.93 -3.86
C ARG A 80 8.23 4.88 -2.68
N ARG A 81 7.22 5.64 -2.27
CA ARG A 81 7.35 6.54 -1.12
C ARG A 81 7.77 5.79 0.13
N ASP A 82 8.74 6.34 0.82
CA ASP A 82 9.21 5.77 2.08
C ASP A 82 8.18 5.99 3.20
N TYR A 83 8.51 5.50 4.40
CA TYR A 83 7.64 5.65 5.55
C TYR A 83 7.32 7.10 5.89
N ARG A 84 8.32 7.99 5.89
CA ARG A 84 8.15 9.40 6.28
C ARG A 84 7.33 10.15 5.25
N GLU A 85 7.59 9.92 3.97
CA GLU A 85 6.83 10.52 2.87
C GLU A 85 5.36 10.13 2.91
N MET A 86 5.06 8.86 3.19
CA MET A 86 3.68 8.39 3.36
C MET A 86 3.01 9.00 4.60
N TYR A 87 3.73 9.05 5.72
CA TYR A 87 3.26 9.65 6.96
C TYR A 87 2.86 11.12 6.75
N ASP A 88 3.76 11.91 6.16
CA ASP A 88 3.53 13.32 5.85
C ASP A 88 2.38 13.51 4.85
N ALA A 89 2.25 12.61 3.87
CA ALA A 89 1.15 12.66 2.91
C ALA A 89 -0.22 12.47 3.58
N ILE A 90 -0.31 11.55 4.53
CA ILE A 90 -1.53 11.30 5.31
C ILE A 90 -1.86 12.52 6.17
N GLU A 91 -0.88 13.10 6.87
CA GLU A 91 -1.09 14.31 7.68
C GLU A 91 -1.54 15.51 6.83
N LYS A 92 -0.94 15.71 5.64
CA LYS A 92 -1.33 16.77 4.70
C LYS A 92 -2.76 16.64 4.18
N MET A 93 -3.33 15.44 4.19
CA MET A 93 -4.74 15.19 3.86
C MET A 93 -5.69 15.49 5.04
N GLY A 94 -5.16 15.88 6.21
CA GLY A 94 -5.94 16.09 7.42
C GLY A 94 -6.36 14.79 8.11
N LEU A 95 -5.67 13.69 7.80
CA LEU A 95 -5.90 12.38 8.41
C LEU A 95 -4.88 12.10 9.51
N GLN A 96 -5.25 11.27 10.48
CA GLN A 96 -4.35 10.82 11.54
C GLN A 96 -3.72 9.48 11.15
N PRO A 97 -2.41 9.41 10.85
CA PRO A 97 -1.72 8.13 10.73
C PRO A 97 -1.67 7.43 12.09
N VAL A 98 -1.98 6.13 12.10
CA VAL A 98 -1.90 5.27 13.30
C VAL A 98 -1.09 4.03 12.94
N MET A 99 -0.03 3.81 13.71
CA MET A 99 0.87 2.66 13.55
C MET A 99 0.42 1.50 14.45
N SER A 100 0.66 0.27 14.00
CA SER A 100 0.39 -0.92 14.82
C SER A 100 1.59 -1.23 15.71
N ASP A 101 1.83 -0.41 16.74
CA ASP A 101 2.96 -0.57 17.68
C ASP A 101 2.63 -1.47 18.89
N TYR A 102 1.49 -2.18 18.87
CA TYR A 102 0.94 -2.84 20.06
C TYR A 102 1.01 -4.38 20.07
N ILE A 103 1.72 -5.01 19.12
CA ILE A 103 1.91 -6.47 19.15
C ILE A 103 3.33 -6.76 19.63
N TYR A 104 3.54 -6.72 20.95
CA TYR A 104 4.63 -7.48 21.56
C TYR A 104 4.29 -8.97 21.38
N VAL A 105 5.06 -9.68 20.54
CA VAL A 105 5.11 -11.15 20.51
C VAL A 105 6.32 -11.59 21.31
#